data_AF-A0A2M8HIB6-F1
#
_entry.id   AF-A0A2M8HIB6-F1
#
_cell.length_a   1.000
_cell.length_b   1.000
_cell.length_c   1.000
_cell.angle_alpha   90.00
_cell.angle_beta   90.00
_cell.angle_gamma   90.00
#
_symmetry.space_group_name_H-M   'P 1'
#
loop_
_entity.id
_entity.type
_entity.pdbx_description
1 polymer ?
#
loop_
_entity_poly.entity_id
_entity_poly.type
_entity_poly.pdbx_seq_one_letter_code
_entity_poly.pdbx_strand_id
1 'polypeptide(L)'
;MSRRPRILLWIGLFLIVGGSLRDIHSQSNSNLSSLLAAMNSFDSFRANITLNGSLTGTLSYKRPGNLHIKFSDGRVISANGKTLWFYSPDRGIAAKQDLKGSSSGLSGLLSGYEDISAGRSVKLKSESKRYSEISIALSESNLPKSIRMKPSGSTESTEIIFSGIATNIGLTSSLFNFQPPSSSLIVENPLNQKE
;
A
#
# COMPACT_ATOMS: atom_id res chain seq x y z
N MET A 1 3.49 24.04 19.02
CA MET A 1 2.89 22.68 19.04
C MET A 1 2.50 22.29 17.62
N SER A 2 3.47 21.85 16.80
CA SER A 2 3.30 21.66 15.35
C SER A 2 2.75 20.26 15.06
N ARG A 3 1.48 20.18 14.64
CA ARG A 3 0.89 18.96 14.07
C ARG A 3 1.49 18.75 12.67
N ARG A 4 2.63 18.06 12.60
CA ARG A 4 3.24 17.61 11.34
C ARG A 4 2.17 16.85 10.51
N PRO A 5 2.13 17.05 9.18
CA PRO A 5 1.01 16.60 8.37
C PRO A 5 0.95 15.07 8.34
N ARG A 6 -0.24 14.51 8.65
CA ARG A 6 -0.58 13.08 8.60
C ARG A 6 -0.52 12.46 7.19
N ILE A 7 0.17 13.07 6.23
CA ILE A 7 0.38 12.57 4.87
C ILE A 7 1.23 11.28 4.90
N LEU A 8 2.15 11.15 5.87
CA LEU A 8 3.03 9.99 5.96
C LEU A 8 2.33 8.64 6.24
N LEU A 9 1.15 8.67 6.87
CA LEU A 9 0.41 7.45 7.24
C LEU A 9 -0.29 6.83 6.01
N TRP A 10 -0.56 7.63 4.97
CA TRP A 10 -1.18 7.22 3.72
C TRP A 10 -0.20 6.51 2.77
N ILE A 11 1.09 6.82 2.90
CA ILE A 11 2.16 6.25 2.07
C ILE A 11 2.30 4.73 2.29
N GLY A 12 2.14 4.26 3.54
CA GLY A 12 2.22 2.83 3.85
C GLY A 12 1.20 1.97 3.09
N LEU A 13 0.01 2.53 2.78
CA LEU A 13 -1.04 1.84 2.05
C LEU A 13 -0.70 1.62 0.56
N PHE A 14 0.02 2.54 -0.07
CA PHE A 14 0.45 2.41 -1.46
C PHE A 14 1.48 1.30 -1.64
N LEU A 15 2.39 1.17 -0.67
CA LEU A 15 3.60 0.38 -0.79
C LEU A 15 3.34 -1.14 -0.72
N ILE A 16 2.23 -1.58 -0.12
CA ILE A 16 1.91 -3.00 0.04
C ILE A 16 1.20 -3.61 -1.18
N VAL A 17 0.71 -2.80 -2.11
CA VAL A 17 -0.10 -3.34 -3.22
C VAL A 17 0.51 -3.08 -4.59
N GLY A 18 1.28 -2.00 -4.78
CA GLY A 18 1.72 -1.53 -6.11
C GLY A 18 2.94 -2.19 -6.76
N GLY A 19 3.70 -3.05 -6.08
CA GLY A 19 5.05 -3.42 -6.51
C GLY A 19 5.18 -4.45 -7.64
N SER A 20 6.22 -4.31 -8.47
CA SER A 20 6.78 -5.41 -9.27
C SER A 20 7.85 -6.13 -8.46
N LEU A 21 7.76 -7.46 -8.40
CA LEU A 21 8.62 -8.34 -7.60
C LEU A 21 9.68 -8.94 -8.53
N ARG A 22 10.89 -8.40 -8.55
CA ARG A 22 11.98 -9.00 -9.34
C ARG A 22 13.08 -9.65 -8.51
N ASP A 23 13.34 -9.24 -7.26
CA ASP A 23 14.37 -9.89 -6.45
C ASP A 23 14.03 -9.85 -4.95
N ILE A 24 13.30 -10.88 -4.48
CA ILE A 24 13.23 -11.20 -3.04
C ILE A 24 14.12 -12.41 -2.81
N HIS A 25 15.31 -12.18 -2.28
CA HIS A 25 16.15 -13.24 -1.73
C HIS A 25 15.79 -13.39 -0.25
N SER A 26 14.73 -14.14 0.06
CA SER A 26 14.40 -14.51 1.43
C SER A 26 14.92 -15.92 1.71
N GLN A 27 15.90 -16.02 2.60
CA GLN A 27 16.18 -17.27 3.30
C GLN A 27 14.87 -17.78 3.95
N SER A 28 14.44 -18.97 3.55
CA SER A 28 13.66 -19.92 4.37
C SER A 28 12.31 -19.51 4.98
N ASN A 29 11.38 -18.85 4.29
CA ASN A 29 9.99 -18.74 4.80
C ASN A 29 8.91 -18.87 3.69
N SER A 30 8.06 -19.89 3.81
CA SER A 30 7.07 -20.31 2.81
C SER A 30 5.86 -19.37 2.68
N ASN A 31 5.52 -18.61 3.73
CA ASN A 31 4.30 -17.79 3.74
C ASN A 31 4.42 -16.48 2.97
N LEU A 32 5.52 -15.75 3.17
CA LEU A 32 5.80 -14.54 2.40
C LEU A 32 5.92 -14.89 0.92
N SER A 33 6.71 -15.92 0.59
CA SER A 33 6.82 -16.42 -0.79
C SER A 33 5.48 -16.88 -1.36
N SER A 34 4.62 -17.55 -0.58
CA SER A 34 3.26 -17.94 -1.02
C SER A 34 2.33 -16.75 -1.24
N LEU A 35 2.36 -15.74 -0.37
CA LEU A 35 1.62 -14.48 -0.56
C LEU A 35 2.08 -13.79 -1.85
N LEU A 36 3.39 -13.68 -2.05
CA LEU A 36 3.98 -13.06 -3.23
C LEU A 36 3.62 -13.84 -4.50
N ALA A 37 3.67 -15.16 -4.46
CA ALA A 37 3.25 -16.02 -5.56
C ALA A 37 1.75 -15.85 -5.87
N ALA A 38 0.89 -15.82 -4.84
CA ALA A 38 -0.53 -15.56 -5.00
C ALA A 38 -0.77 -14.18 -5.63
N MET A 39 -0.08 -13.13 -5.17
CA MET A 39 -0.17 -11.79 -5.74
C MET A 39 0.30 -11.70 -7.20
N ASN A 40 1.27 -12.53 -7.59
CA ASN A 40 1.76 -12.63 -8.96
C ASN A 40 0.86 -13.47 -9.87
N SER A 41 -0.05 -14.26 -9.31
CA SER A 41 -0.93 -15.15 -10.09
C SER A 41 -2.06 -14.43 -10.82
N PHE A 42 -2.33 -13.16 -10.48
CA PHE A 42 -3.39 -12.37 -11.09
C PHE A 42 -2.87 -11.05 -11.67
N ASP A 43 -3.44 -10.63 -12.80
CA ASP A 43 -3.10 -9.36 -13.46
C ASP A 43 -3.76 -8.15 -12.81
N SER A 44 -4.90 -8.39 -12.17
CA SER A 44 -5.70 -7.37 -11.51
C SER A 44 -6.43 -7.95 -10.31
N PHE A 45 -6.74 -7.09 -9.35
CA PHE A 45 -7.77 -7.39 -8.37
C PHE A 45 -8.49 -6.13 -7.91
N ARG A 46 -9.70 -6.32 -7.40
CA ARG A 46 -10.44 -5.30 -6.66
C ARG A 46 -10.88 -5.88 -5.33
N ALA A 47 -10.86 -5.04 -4.30
CA ALA A 47 -11.33 -5.39 -2.98
C ALA A 47 -12.03 -4.17 -2.35
N ASN A 48 -12.97 -4.44 -1.46
CA ASN A 48 -13.37 -3.44 -0.48
C ASN A 48 -12.36 -3.46 0.66
N ILE A 49 -12.06 -2.27 1.19
CA ILE A 49 -11.16 -2.11 2.33
C ILE A 49 -11.86 -1.38 3.46
N THR A 50 -11.51 -1.74 4.70
CA THR A 50 -11.88 -1.00 5.91
C THR A 50 -10.61 -0.66 6.68
N LEU A 51 -10.34 0.63 6.85
CA LEU A 51 -9.21 1.17 7.58
C LEU A 51 -9.64 1.51 9.01
N ASN A 52 -8.92 0.97 9.99
CA ASN A 52 -9.14 1.17 11.43
C ASN A 52 -10.62 1.02 11.84
N GLY A 53 -11.30 0.04 11.26
CA GLY A 53 -12.68 -0.33 11.59
C GLY A 53 -13.79 0.66 11.18
N SER A 54 -13.47 1.79 10.54
CA SER A 54 -14.47 2.85 10.29
C SER A 54 -14.42 3.44 8.89
N LEU A 55 -13.24 3.74 8.37
CA LEU A 55 -13.10 4.33 7.05
C LEU A 55 -13.11 3.24 5.98
N THR A 56 -14.10 3.24 5.10
CA THR A 56 -14.21 2.25 4.03
C THR A 56 -13.67 2.79 2.71
N GLY A 57 -13.41 1.89 1.76
CA GLY A 57 -13.00 2.28 0.41
C GLY A 57 -12.97 1.11 -0.56
N THR A 58 -12.73 1.43 -1.82
CA THR A 58 -12.49 0.45 -2.87
C THR A 58 -11.04 0.54 -3.31
N LEU A 59 -10.35 -0.59 -3.25
CA LEU A 59 -9.02 -0.77 -3.79
C LEU A 59 -9.12 -1.49 -5.12
N SER A 60 -8.45 -0.95 -6.14
CA SER A 60 -8.26 -1.56 -7.45
C SER A 60 -6.78 -1.59 -7.76
N TYR A 61 -6.28 -2.73 -8.22
CA TYR A 61 -4.88 -2.92 -8.57
C TYR A 61 -4.77 -3.59 -9.93
N LYS A 62 -3.78 -3.19 -10.72
CA LYS A 62 -3.43 -3.82 -11.99
C LYS A 62 -1.91 -3.82 -12.19
N ARG A 63 -1.35 -4.98 -12.49
CA ARG A 63 0.07 -5.10 -12.80
C ARG A 63 0.42 -4.45 -14.14
N PRO A 64 1.64 -3.91 -14.27
CA PRO A 64 2.57 -3.55 -13.20
C PRO A 64 2.29 -2.14 -12.66
N GLY A 65 2.43 -1.91 -11.35
CA GLY A 65 2.55 -0.55 -10.81
C GLY A 65 1.27 0.29 -10.73
N ASN A 66 0.10 -0.24 -11.10
CA ASN A 66 -1.15 0.53 -11.07
C ASN A 66 -1.95 0.21 -9.81
N LEU A 67 -2.26 1.25 -9.04
CA LEU A 67 -3.09 1.16 -7.83
C LEU A 67 -4.08 2.32 -7.84
N HIS A 68 -5.31 2.07 -7.42
CA HIS A 68 -6.28 3.10 -7.16
C HIS A 68 -7.09 2.73 -5.93
N ILE A 69 -7.04 3.58 -4.91
CA ILE A 69 -7.81 3.45 -3.69
C ILE A 69 -8.65 4.70 -3.56
N LYS A 70 -9.97 4.50 -3.54
CA LYS A 70 -10.95 5.57 -3.29
C LYS A 70 -11.65 5.30 -1.97
N PHE A 71 -11.47 6.20 -1.02
CA PHE A 71 -12.13 6.11 0.29
C PHE A 71 -13.53 6.72 0.25
N SER A 72 -14.36 6.30 1.22
CA SER A 72 -15.73 6.77 1.38
C SER A 72 -15.83 8.26 1.67
N ASP A 73 -14.77 8.86 2.23
CA ASP A 73 -14.68 10.31 2.50
C ASP A 73 -14.08 11.11 1.33
N GLY A 74 -13.90 10.48 0.17
CA GLY A 74 -13.42 11.12 -1.04
C GLY A 74 -11.90 11.22 -1.16
N ARG A 75 -11.12 10.78 -0.15
CA ARG A 75 -9.66 10.65 -0.30
C ARG A 75 -9.31 9.65 -1.39
N VAL A 76 -8.26 9.95 -2.13
CA VAL A 76 -7.77 9.08 -3.22
C VAL A 76 -6.28 8.84 -3.08
N ILE A 77 -5.88 7.59 -3.24
CA ILE A 77 -4.50 7.21 -3.50
C ILE A 77 -4.47 6.56 -4.88
N SER A 78 -3.69 7.08 -5.81
CA SER A 78 -3.64 6.53 -7.16
C SER A 78 -2.22 6.51 -7.69
N ALA A 79 -1.81 5.42 -8.32
CA ALA A 79 -0.61 5.39 -9.13
C ALA A 79 -0.79 4.62 -10.41
N ASN A 80 0.06 4.95 -11.38
CA ASN A 80 0.07 4.39 -12.73
C ASN A 80 1.48 3.88 -13.14
N GLY A 81 2.31 3.53 -12.16
CA GLY A 81 3.70 3.13 -12.38
C GLY A 81 4.68 4.28 -12.70
N LYS A 82 4.20 5.50 -12.98
CA LYS A 82 5.04 6.69 -13.22
C LYS A 82 4.89 7.74 -12.13
N THR A 83 3.65 7.95 -11.69
CA THR A 83 3.30 8.97 -10.72
C THR A 83 2.40 8.34 -9.66
N LEU A 84 2.61 8.76 -8.42
CA LEU A 84 1.78 8.47 -7.26
C LEU A 84 1.10 9.76 -6.78
N TRP A 85 -0.20 9.69 -6.60
CA TRP A 85 -1.03 10.77 -6.11
C TRP A 85 -1.63 10.40 -4.76
N PHE A 86 -1.62 11.37 -3.86
CA PHE A 86 -2.38 11.37 -2.61
C PHE A 86 -3.28 12.61 -2.59
N TYR A 87 -4.59 12.43 -2.58
CA TYR A 87 -5.55 13.52 -2.58
C TYR A 87 -6.37 13.54 -1.28
N SER A 88 -6.44 14.73 -0.68
CA SER A 88 -7.21 15.04 0.53
C SER A 88 -8.27 16.10 0.18
N PRO A 89 -9.55 15.72 0.00
CA PRO A 89 -10.59 16.65 -0.41
C PRO A 89 -10.91 17.70 0.65
N ASP A 90 -10.89 17.30 1.93
CA ASP A 90 -11.10 18.15 3.10
C ASP A 90 -10.12 19.33 3.18
N ARG A 91 -8.91 19.16 2.63
CA ARG A 91 -7.87 20.18 2.60
C ARG A 91 -7.71 20.83 1.23
N GLY A 92 -8.34 20.29 0.19
CA GLY A 92 -8.08 20.67 -1.19
C GLY A 92 -6.61 20.50 -1.57
N ILE A 93 -5.91 19.50 -1.03
CA ILE A 93 -4.48 19.28 -1.28
C ILE A 93 -4.28 17.97 -2.03
N ALA A 94 -3.45 18.01 -3.07
CA ALA A 94 -2.97 16.85 -3.80
C ALA A 94 -1.44 16.77 -3.72
N ALA A 95 -0.92 15.69 -3.15
CA ALA A 95 0.50 15.38 -3.18
C ALA A 95 0.81 14.52 -4.40
N LYS A 96 1.77 14.94 -5.21
CA LYS A 96 2.26 14.21 -6.39
C LYS A 96 3.68 13.73 -6.12
N GLN A 97 3.94 12.46 -6.34
CA GLN A 97 5.26 11.86 -6.21
C GLN A 97 5.63 11.19 -7.52
N ASP A 98 6.77 11.58 -8.08
CA ASP A 98 7.33 10.88 -9.22
C ASP A 98 7.94 9.56 -8.75
N LEU A 99 7.63 8.47 -9.44
CA LEU A 99 8.13 7.14 -9.11
C LEU A 99 9.46 6.81 -9.81
N LYS A 100 10.20 7.83 -10.31
CA LYS A 100 11.45 7.80 -11.12
C LYS A 100 12.27 6.51 -11.03
N GLY A 101 11.84 5.45 -11.72
CA GLY A 101 12.51 4.15 -11.69
C GLY A 101 12.70 3.53 -10.30
N SER A 102 12.00 4.01 -9.27
CA SER A 102 12.02 3.43 -7.93
C SER A 102 11.28 2.09 -8.00
N SER A 103 12.05 1.06 -8.35
CA SER A 103 11.68 -0.35 -8.31
C SER A 103 11.54 -0.88 -6.90
N SER A 104 11.24 -0.03 -5.91
CA SER A 104 10.87 -0.49 -4.58
C SER A 104 9.39 -0.78 -4.57
N GLY A 105 9.01 -1.81 -5.31
CA GLY A 105 7.76 -2.50 -5.07
C GLY A 105 7.70 -3.06 -3.65
N LEU A 106 6.71 -3.92 -3.38
CA LEU A 106 6.62 -4.71 -2.15
C LEU A 106 8.00 -5.22 -1.67
N SER A 107 8.83 -5.73 -2.57
CA SER A 107 10.21 -6.16 -2.28
C SER A 107 11.09 -5.09 -1.64
N GLY A 108 11.13 -3.88 -2.22
CA GLY A 108 11.95 -2.79 -1.68
C GLY A 108 11.37 -2.19 -0.39
N LEU A 109 10.04 -2.22 -0.24
CA LEU A 109 9.38 -1.84 1.01
C LEU A 109 9.73 -2.78 2.15
N LEU A 110 9.66 -4.09 1.89
CA LEU A 110 9.86 -5.13 2.87
C LEU A 110 11.35 -5.48 3.06
N SER A 111 12.22 -4.91 2.23
CA SER A 111 13.67 -5.05 2.39
C SER A 111 14.16 -4.49 3.73
N GLY A 112 14.96 -5.28 4.43
CA GLY A 112 15.46 -4.96 5.77
C GLY A 112 14.45 -5.17 6.90
N TYR A 113 13.34 -5.86 6.63
CA TYR A 113 12.54 -6.50 7.67
C TYR A 113 12.99 -7.95 7.84
N GLU A 114 13.05 -8.39 9.09
CA GLU A 114 13.18 -9.79 9.45
C GLU A 114 11.81 -10.47 9.32
N ASP A 115 11.78 -11.59 8.61
CA ASP A 115 10.58 -12.41 8.48
C ASP A 115 10.51 -13.40 9.66
N ILE A 116 9.52 -13.18 10.52
CA ILE A 116 9.19 -14.01 11.69
C ILE A 116 7.80 -14.64 11.54
N SER A 117 7.40 -14.92 10.30
CA SER A 117 6.09 -15.49 9.96
C SER A 117 5.81 -16.80 10.69
N ALA A 118 4.56 -16.96 11.12
CA ALA A 118 4.08 -18.17 11.77
C ALA A 118 2.64 -18.50 11.31
N GLY A 119 2.33 -19.79 11.19
CA GLY A 119 1.00 -20.25 10.78
C GLY A 119 0.58 -19.74 9.40
N ARG A 120 -0.62 -19.13 9.28
CA ARG A 120 -1.13 -18.51 8.04
C ARG A 120 -0.98 -16.98 8.04
N SER A 121 0.05 -16.47 8.70
CA SER A 121 0.32 -15.04 8.78
C SER A 121 1.73 -14.75 8.27
N VAL A 122 1.85 -13.65 7.52
CA VAL A 122 3.14 -13.05 7.21
C VAL A 122 3.43 -12.03 8.29
N LYS A 123 4.57 -12.16 8.99
CA LYS A 123 4.93 -11.23 10.06
C LYS A 123 6.36 -10.75 9.86
N LEU A 124 6.50 -9.45 9.73
CA LEU A 124 7.75 -8.78 9.41
C LEU A 124 8.08 -7.81 10.53
N LYS A 125 9.31 -7.85 11.04
CA LYS A 125 9.79 -6.97 12.11
C LYS A 125 11.03 -6.20 11.70
N SER A 126 11.20 -5.03 12.28
CA SER A 126 12.44 -4.26 12.15
C SER A 126 12.56 -3.27 13.30
N GLU A 127 13.77 -3.04 13.79
CA GLU A 127 14.01 -2.04 14.83
C GLU A 127 14.33 -0.66 14.26
N SER A 128 14.86 -0.61 13.02
CA SER A 128 15.34 0.61 12.39
C SER A 128 14.38 1.20 11.34
N LYS A 129 13.36 0.44 10.92
CA LYS A 129 12.40 0.89 9.89
C LYS A 129 11.26 1.69 10.50
N ARG A 130 10.54 2.40 9.62
CA ARG A 130 9.39 3.25 9.97
C ARG A 130 8.29 2.50 10.71
N TYR A 131 8.03 1.27 10.29
CA TYR A 131 7.15 0.35 10.99
C TYR A 131 8.01 -0.68 11.71
N SER A 132 7.77 -0.84 13.00
CA SER A 132 8.46 -1.86 13.80
C SER A 132 7.90 -3.26 13.57
N GLU A 133 6.63 -3.33 13.14
CA GLU A 133 5.96 -4.58 12.81
C GLU A 133 4.97 -4.38 11.66
N ILE A 134 4.99 -5.30 10.70
CA ILE A 134 3.97 -5.47 9.66
C ILE A 134 3.45 -6.89 9.78
N SER A 135 2.15 -7.05 9.99
CA SER A 135 1.48 -8.36 10.04
C SER A 135 0.43 -8.44 8.96
N ILE A 136 0.42 -9.51 8.17
CA ILE A 136 -0.57 -9.77 7.12
C ILE A 136 -1.24 -11.10 7.43
N ALA A 137 -2.54 -11.08 7.68
CA ALA A 137 -3.31 -12.31 7.84
C ALA A 137 -3.73 -12.82 6.45
N LEU A 138 -3.53 -14.10 6.17
CA LEU A 138 -3.88 -14.71 4.89
C LEU A 138 -5.18 -15.52 4.98
N SER A 139 -5.95 -15.50 3.90
CA SER A 139 -7.08 -16.42 3.64
C SER A 139 -6.57 -17.80 3.27
N GLU A 140 -7.47 -18.79 3.15
CA GLU A 140 -7.16 -20.16 2.71
C GLU A 140 -6.46 -20.20 1.34
N SER A 141 -6.82 -19.29 0.44
CA SER A 141 -6.21 -19.13 -0.89
C SER A 141 -4.96 -18.23 -0.91
N ASN A 142 -4.34 -18.00 0.25
CA ASN A 142 -3.15 -17.16 0.42
C ASN A 142 -3.32 -15.68 -0.01
N LEU A 143 -4.56 -15.20 -0.14
CA LEU A 143 -4.86 -13.79 -0.38
C LEU A 143 -4.91 -13.01 0.94
N PRO A 144 -4.53 -11.72 0.96
CA PRO A 144 -4.54 -10.91 2.18
C PRO A 144 -5.97 -10.69 2.68
N LYS A 145 -6.22 -11.01 3.97
CA LYS A 145 -7.46 -10.70 4.69
C LYS A 145 -7.33 -9.42 5.50
N SER A 146 -6.18 -9.21 6.13
CA SER A 146 -5.89 -7.96 6.82
C SER A 146 -4.41 -7.65 6.79
N ILE A 147 -4.08 -6.37 6.88
CA ILE A 147 -2.74 -5.86 7.09
C ILE A 147 -2.79 -5.00 8.35
N ARG A 148 -1.86 -5.23 9.27
CA ARG A 148 -1.63 -4.41 10.45
C ARG A 148 -0.21 -3.87 10.42
N MET A 149 -0.06 -2.57 10.53
CA MET A 149 1.23 -1.88 10.55
C MET A 149 1.39 -1.12 11.87
N LYS A 150 2.41 -1.48 12.64
CA LYS A 150 2.77 -0.81 13.89
C LYS A 150 3.94 0.15 13.63
N PRO A 151 3.76 1.47 13.76
CA PRO A 151 4.85 2.42 13.62
C PRO A 151 5.90 2.24 14.74
N SER A 152 7.18 2.44 14.43
CA SER A 152 8.22 2.50 15.46
C SER A 152 7.93 3.64 16.45
N GLY A 153 8.16 3.39 17.74
CA GLY A 153 7.87 4.34 18.83
C GLY A 153 6.38 4.56 19.14
N SER A 154 5.46 3.78 18.55
CA SER A 154 4.01 3.88 18.83
C SER A 154 3.41 2.55 19.27
N THR A 155 2.41 2.62 20.14
CA THR A 155 1.56 1.48 20.50
C THR A 155 0.36 1.34 19.56
N GLU A 156 -0.02 2.41 18.85
CA GLU A 156 -1.13 2.41 17.90
C GLU A 156 -0.72 1.69 16.61
N SER A 157 -1.62 0.88 16.07
CA SER A 157 -1.43 0.23 14.79
C SER A 157 -2.44 0.75 13.78
N THR A 158 -2.03 0.80 12.51
CA THR A 158 -2.95 0.98 11.39
C THR A 158 -3.38 -0.39 10.89
N GLU A 159 -4.68 -0.63 10.81
CA GLU A 159 -5.24 -1.90 10.33
C GLU A 159 -6.08 -1.66 9.08
N ILE A 160 -5.87 -2.50 8.07
CA ILE A 160 -6.62 -2.54 6.83
C ILE A 160 -7.22 -3.93 6.72
N ILE A 161 -8.54 -4.02 6.60
CA ILE A 161 -9.27 -5.27 6.41
C ILE A 161 -9.75 -5.32 4.96
N PHE A 162 -9.54 -6.45 4.30
CA PHE A 162 -9.96 -6.69 2.92
C PHE A 162 -11.22 -7.55 2.91
N SER A 163 -12.14 -7.25 2.00
CA SER A 163 -13.33 -8.05 1.74
C SER A 163 -13.72 -7.98 0.26
N GLY A 164 -14.51 -8.96 -0.20
CA GLY A 164 -15.00 -9.00 -1.58
C GLY A 164 -13.89 -8.99 -2.63
N ILE A 165 -12.81 -9.74 -2.40
CA ILE A 165 -11.67 -9.78 -3.32
C ILE A 165 -12.09 -10.48 -4.61
N ALA A 166 -12.00 -9.78 -5.73
CA ALA A 166 -12.21 -10.31 -7.07
C ALA A 166 -10.91 -10.14 -7.88
N THR A 167 -10.39 -11.23 -8.45
CA THR A 167 -9.14 -11.26 -9.22
C THR A 167 -9.38 -11.38 -10.72
N ASN A 168 -8.39 -11.02 -11.53
CA ASN A 168 -8.40 -11.11 -13.01
C ASN A 168 -9.61 -10.42 -13.66
N ILE A 169 -10.08 -9.34 -13.03
CA ILE A 169 -11.17 -8.51 -13.56
C ILE A 169 -10.65 -7.51 -14.60
N GLY A 170 -11.47 -7.21 -15.61
CA GLY A 170 -11.16 -6.23 -16.65
C GLY A 170 -11.13 -4.79 -16.11
N LEU A 171 -9.99 -4.34 -15.61
CA LEU A 171 -9.77 -2.95 -15.19
C LEU A 171 -9.21 -2.10 -16.33
N THR A 172 -9.87 -0.97 -16.60
CA THR A 172 -9.45 0.01 -17.60
C THR A 172 -8.27 0.84 -17.07
N SER A 173 -7.35 1.21 -17.97
CA SER A 173 -6.18 2.01 -17.59
C SER A 173 -6.53 3.41 -17.09
N SER A 174 -7.66 3.97 -17.53
CA SER A 174 -8.16 5.29 -17.10
C SER A 174 -8.40 5.38 -15.59
N LEU A 175 -8.75 4.26 -14.94
CA LEU A 175 -8.97 4.20 -13.48
C LEU A 175 -7.74 4.64 -12.68
N PHE A 176 -6.55 4.43 -13.21
CA PHE A 176 -5.28 4.66 -12.51
C PHE A 176 -4.67 6.04 -12.80
N ASN A 177 -5.21 6.77 -13.79
CA ASN A 177 -4.75 8.09 -14.21
C ASN A 177 -5.54 9.19 -13.48
N PHE A 178 -5.54 9.15 -12.16
CA PHE A 178 -6.20 10.16 -11.33
C PHE A 178 -5.64 11.57 -11.61
N GLN A 179 -6.54 12.53 -11.68
CA GLN A 179 -6.23 13.96 -11.73
C GLN A 179 -7.01 14.64 -10.60
N PRO A 180 -6.32 15.37 -9.69
CA PRO A 180 -7.02 16.12 -8.66
C PRO A 180 -7.84 17.25 -9.29
N PRO A 181 -8.91 17.75 -8.61
CA PRO A 181 -9.63 18.94 -9.06
C PRO A 181 -8.69 20.12 -9.29
N SER A 182 -8.98 20.95 -10.30
CA SER A 182 -8.13 22.11 -10.68
C SER A 182 -7.95 23.15 -9.57
N SER A 183 -8.86 23.19 -8.60
CA SER A 183 -8.76 24.02 -7.40
C SER A 183 -7.80 23.48 -6.33
N SER A 184 -7.23 22.29 -6.53
CA SER A 184 -6.38 21.65 -5.52
C SER A 184 -4.98 22.27 -5.50
N LEU A 185 -4.46 22.51 -4.29
CA LEU A 185 -3.05 22.83 -4.09
C LEU A 185 -2.19 21.59 -4.35
N ILE A 186 -1.27 21.67 -5.30
CA ILE A 186 -0.37 20.56 -5.63
C ILE A 186 0.94 20.69 -4.83
N VAL A 187 1.30 19.63 -4.12
CA VAL A 187 2.59 19.48 -3.43
C VAL A 187 3.42 18.44 -4.18
N GLU A 188 4.51 18.88 -4.82
CA GLU A 188 5.37 18.04 -5.64
C GLU A 188 6.45 17.34 -4.80
N ASN A 189 6.65 16.05 -5.08
CA ASN A 189 7.66 15.16 -4.52
C ASN A 189 7.84 15.25 -2.99
N PRO A 190 6.74 15.14 -2.21
CA PRO A 190 6.79 15.31 -0.76
C PRO A 190 7.64 14.24 -0.05
N LEU A 191 8.00 13.15 -0.72
CA LEU A 191 8.78 12.05 -0.13
C LEU A 191 10.28 12.21 -0.33
N ASN A 192 10.72 13.15 -1.16
CA ASN A 192 12.15 13.35 -1.47
C ASN A 192 12.88 14.21 -0.44
N GLN A 193 12.34 14.37 0.78
CA GLN A 193 13.01 15.15 1.82
C GLN A 193 14.28 14.40 2.24
N LYS A 194 15.44 14.93 1.83
CA LYS A 194 16.74 14.57 2.39
C LYS A 194 16.70 14.86 3.89
N GLU A 195 16.99 13.86 4.71
CA GLU A 195 17.55 14.11 6.04
C GLU A 195 18.91 14.82 5.91
#